data_AF-A0A938B1T2-F1
#
_entry.id   AF-A0A938B1T2-F1
#
_cell.length_a   1.000
_cell.length_b   1.000
_cell.length_c   1.000
_cell.angle_alpha   90.00
_cell.angle_beta   90.00
_cell.angle_gamma   90.00
#
_symmetry.space_group_name_H-M   'P 1'
#
loop_
_entity.id
_entity.type
_entity.pdbx_description
1 polymer ?
#
loop_
_entity_poly.entity_id
_entity_poly.type
_entity_poly.pdbx_seq_one_letter_code
_entity_poly.pdbx_strand_id
1 'polypeptide(L)'
;MAQQRRFTVWSIGLLAVCFGLIALWSLPRPVATARSHDAQSQIKALLDRVQELEAKLACMTKDGDNVVFEKCNVYIRSGSGKTDGEVNGLGNLIIGYNESSGESIKRTGSHNLVIGPEHAYASFGGLVAGRENTLGAPHASVTAGRLNTASGIGASVSGGSVNTASNDFASVSGGKSNEVKGLNASVSGGTSNTAQGDFAGVTGGSDNAANGFASSVSGGSGNVATGNYASVSGGKRRDATAHDSWRGGNLLETN
;
A
#
# COMPACT_ATOMS: atom_id res chain seq x y z
N MET A 1 94.68 -27.99 54.85
CA MET A 1 93.38 -28.61 54.48
C MET A 1 92.34 -27.51 54.33
N ALA A 2 92.07 -27.05 53.11
CA ALA A 2 91.08 -26.00 52.87
C ALA A 2 90.52 -26.13 51.46
N GLN A 3 89.45 -26.92 51.26
CA GLN A 3 88.73 -26.93 49.99
C GLN A 3 87.34 -27.57 50.09
N GLN A 4 86.36 -26.93 50.74
CA GLN A 4 84.94 -27.32 50.61
C GLN A 4 83.99 -26.17 50.98
N ARG A 5 83.92 -25.07 50.21
CA ARG A 5 82.83 -24.07 50.37
C ARG A 5 82.62 -23.24 49.09
N ARG A 6 82.24 -23.83 47.95
CA ARG A 6 81.79 -23.02 46.77
C ARG A 6 80.65 -23.59 45.93
N PHE A 7 80.13 -24.80 46.17
CA PHE A 7 79.13 -25.41 45.28
C PHE A 7 77.66 -25.34 45.75
N THR A 8 77.36 -24.81 46.93
CA THR A 8 76.00 -24.77 47.48
C THR A 8 75.19 -23.52 47.15
N VAL A 9 75.82 -22.45 46.63
CA VAL A 9 75.14 -21.16 46.39
C VAL A 9 74.56 -21.06 44.97
N TRP A 10 75.18 -21.72 43.98
CA TRP A 10 74.73 -21.67 42.58
C TRP A 10 73.52 -22.58 42.30
N SER A 11 73.41 -23.71 42.99
CA SER A 11 72.29 -24.66 42.87
C SER A 11 70.99 -24.13 43.46
N ILE A 12 71.06 -23.33 44.53
CA ILE A 12 69.88 -22.69 45.16
C ILE A 12 69.39 -21.50 44.31
N GLY A 13 70.31 -20.73 43.72
CA GLY A 13 69.97 -19.61 42.83
C GLY A 13 69.26 -20.06 41.55
N LEU A 14 69.71 -21.16 40.92
CA LEU A 14 69.07 -21.69 39.70
C LEU A 14 67.68 -22.28 39.99
N LEU A 15 67.52 -22.98 41.12
CA LEU A 15 66.22 -23.50 41.57
C LEU A 15 65.24 -22.37 41.92
N ALA A 16 65.69 -21.28 42.53
CA ALA A 16 64.85 -20.12 42.83
C ALA A 16 64.40 -19.37 41.56
N VAL A 17 65.27 -19.28 40.54
CA VAL A 17 64.91 -18.70 39.22
C VAL A 17 63.94 -19.62 38.47
N CYS A 18 64.14 -20.94 38.50
CA CYS A 18 63.20 -21.90 37.91
C CYS A 18 61.84 -21.91 38.64
N PHE A 19 61.80 -21.88 39.98
CA PHE A 19 60.54 -21.77 40.73
C PHE A 19 59.86 -20.41 40.51
N GLY A 20 60.63 -19.33 40.41
CA GLY A 20 60.12 -17.99 40.09
C GLY A 20 59.54 -17.91 38.67
N LEU A 21 60.18 -18.55 37.68
CA LEU A 21 59.69 -18.62 36.30
C LEU A 21 58.46 -19.54 36.17
N ILE A 22 58.43 -20.67 36.88
CA ILE A 22 57.26 -21.56 36.94
C ILE A 22 56.09 -20.84 37.63
N ALA A 23 56.33 -20.11 38.72
CA ALA A 23 55.34 -19.27 39.39
C ALA A 23 54.84 -18.14 38.47
N LEU A 24 55.72 -17.49 37.71
CA LEU A 24 55.33 -16.45 36.74
C LEU A 24 54.53 -16.99 35.54
N TRP A 25 54.79 -18.25 35.14
CA TRP A 25 54.01 -18.96 34.12
C TRP A 25 52.67 -19.49 34.63
N SER A 26 52.55 -19.76 35.93
CA SER A 26 51.33 -20.25 36.58
C SER A 26 50.48 -19.16 37.24
N LEU A 27 50.91 -17.89 37.17
CA LEU A 27 50.06 -16.74 37.49
C LEU A 27 49.00 -16.57 36.38
N PRO A 28 47.70 -16.54 36.74
CA PRO A 28 46.64 -16.24 35.77
C PRO A 28 46.94 -14.89 35.13
N ARG A 29 47.07 -14.84 33.80
CA ARG A 29 47.25 -13.57 33.07
C ARG A 29 45.89 -12.83 33.06
N PRO A 30 45.67 -11.82 33.91
CA PRO A 30 44.34 -11.28 34.16
C PRO A 30 43.69 -10.64 32.92
N VAL A 31 44.51 -10.15 31.99
CA VAL A 31 44.04 -9.53 30.74
C VAL A 31 43.52 -10.56 29.73
N ALA A 32 44.09 -11.77 29.70
CA ALA A 32 43.67 -12.83 28.79
C ALA A 32 42.35 -13.49 29.26
N THR A 33 42.22 -13.72 30.56
CA THR A 33 40.98 -14.23 31.18
C THR A 33 39.84 -13.21 31.13
N ALA A 34 40.09 -11.93 31.40
CA ALA A 34 39.07 -10.88 31.29
C ALA A 34 38.56 -10.73 29.85
N ARG A 35 39.46 -10.72 28.84
CA ARG A 35 39.07 -10.71 27.42
C ARG A 35 38.30 -11.97 27.01
N SER A 36 38.65 -13.13 27.56
CA SER A 36 37.88 -14.37 27.30
C SER A 36 36.50 -14.36 27.92
N HIS A 37 36.33 -13.72 29.09
CA HIS A 37 35.03 -13.61 29.77
C HIS A 37 34.12 -12.61 29.06
N ASP A 38 34.68 -11.48 28.62
CA ASP A 38 33.99 -10.50 27.79
C ASP A 38 33.55 -11.12 26.45
N ALA A 39 34.44 -11.87 25.78
CA ALA A 39 34.11 -12.60 24.56
C ALA A 39 33.02 -13.66 24.78
N GLN A 40 33.06 -14.42 25.88
CA GLN A 40 32.01 -15.39 26.25
C GLN A 40 30.65 -14.71 26.48
N SER A 41 30.65 -13.54 27.14
CA SER A 41 29.44 -12.74 27.35
C SER A 41 28.85 -12.25 26.03
N GLN A 42 29.69 -11.74 25.12
CA GLN A 42 29.28 -11.31 23.78
C GLN A 42 28.72 -12.46 22.94
N ILE A 43 29.36 -13.64 22.98
CA ILE A 43 28.88 -14.85 22.28
C ILE A 43 27.50 -15.25 22.81
N LYS A 44 27.30 -15.24 24.14
CA LYS A 44 26.00 -15.56 24.72
C LYS A 44 24.93 -14.57 24.26
N ALA A 45 25.23 -13.26 24.30
CA ALA A 45 24.29 -12.23 23.86
C ALA A 45 23.92 -12.38 22.37
N LEU A 46 24.87 -12.81 21.53
CA LEU A 46 24.60 -13.12 20.12
C LEU A 46 23.73 -14.36 19.96
N LEU A 47 23.99 -15.43 20.71
CA LEU A 47 23.16 -16.64 20.69
C LEU A 47 21.72 -16.35 21.10
N ASP A 48 21.53 -15.59 22.19
CA ASP A 48 20.20 -15.18 22.66
C ASP A 48 19.46 -14.37 21.56
N ARG A 49 20.16 -13.46 20.86
CA ARG A 49 19.59 -12.67 19.74
C ARG A 49 19.25 -13.53 18.53
N VAL A 50 20.06 -14.54 18.19
CA VAL A 50 19.79 -15.45 17.06
C VAL A 50 18.55 -16.28 17.35
N GLN A 51 18.44 -16.83 18.56
CA GLN A 51 17.26 -17.61 18.96
C GLN A 51 15.97 -16.77 18.91
N GLU A 52 16.04 -15.51 19.33
CA GLU A 52 14.90 -14.59 19.23
C GLU A 52 14.49 -14.30 17.78
N LEU A 53 15.47 -14.13 16.88
CA LEU A 53 15.22 -13.93 15.44
C LEU A 53 14.62 -15.18 14.79
N GLU A 54 15.12 -16.37 15.11
CA GLU A 54 14.57 -17.64 14.64
C GLU A 54 13.10 -17.79 15.06
N ALA A 55 12.76 -17.42 16.30
CA ALA A 55 11.38 -17.44 16.78
C ALA A 55 10.48 -16.43 16.03
N LYS A 56 10.99 -15.23 15.73
CA LYS A 56 10.25 -14.20 14.96
C LYS A 56 10.05 -14.58 13.50
N LEU A 57 10.98 -15.32 12.91
CA LEU A 57 10.96 -15.75 11.51
C LEU A 57 10.38 -17.16 11.33
N ALA A 58 9.85 -17.78 12.39
CA ALA A 58 9.41 -19.19 12.39
C ALA A 58 8.40 -19.55 11.28
N CYS A 59 7.65 -18.58 10.77
CA CYS A 59 6.67 -18.79 9.70
C CYS A 59 7.12 -18.30 8.30
N MET A 60 8.37 -17.82 8.16
CA MET A 60 8.90 -17.25 6.94
C MET A 60 10.02 -18.12 6.36
N THR A 61 9.93 -18.46 5.08
CA THR A 61 10.97 -19.18 4.34
C THR A 61 11.34 -18.42 3.07
N LYS A 62 12.52 -18.73 2.50
CA LYS A 62 12.95 -18.25 1.20
C LYS A 62 13.01 -19.43 0.23
N ASP A 63 12.32 -19.33 -0.90
CA ASP A 63 12.31 -20.32 -1.98
C ASP A 63 12.67 -19.65 -3.30
N GLY A 64 13.93 -19.85 -3.74
CA GLY A 64 14.51 -19.09 -4.85
C GLY A 64 14.47 -17.58 -4.59
N ASP A 65 13.75 -16.85 -5.43
CA ASP A 65 13.54 -15.40 -5.31
C ASP A 65 12.30 -15.02 -4.49
N ASN A 66 11.54 -16.00 -3.98
CA ASN A 66 10.30 -15.77 -3.23
C ASN A 66 10.53 -15.77 -1.73
N VAL A 67 9.80 -14.92 -1.01
CA VAL A 67 9.59 -15.04 0.43
C VAL A 67 8.21 -15.64 0.66
N VAL A 68 8.14 -16.75 1.40
CA VAL A 68 6.91 -17.50 1.64
C VAL A 68 6.56 -17.43 3.12
N PHE A 69 5.31 -17.08 3.41
CA PHE A 69 4.75 -17.10 4.76
C PHE A 69 3.81 -18.29 4.89
N GLU A 70 4.15 -19.27 5.73
CA GLU A 70 3.33 -20.46 5.95
C GLU A 70 2.75 -20.47 7.37
N LYS A 71 1.46 -20.76 7.50
CA LYS A 71 0.75 -20.86 8.79
C LYS A 71 0.80 -19.56 9.63
N CYS A 72 1.02 -18.41 9.02
CA CYS A 72 0.90 -17.10 9.65
C CYS A 72 0.30 -16.04 8.71
N ASN A 73 -0.21 -14.95 9.29
CA ASN A 73 -0.76 -13.81 8.58
C ASN A 73 0.25 -12.65 8.56
N VAL A 74 0.25 -11.87 7.47
CA VAL A 74 1.03 -10.62 7.39
C VAL A 74 0.14 -9.44 7.76
N TYR A 75 0.40 -8.81 8.91
CA TYR A 75 -0.29 -7.59 9.33
C TYR A 75 0.55 -6.37 8.99
N ILE A 76 0.07 -5.55 8.06
CA ILE A 76 0.68 -4.26 7.72
C ILE A 76 -0.14 -3.16 8.41
N ARG A 77 0.48 -2.45 9.36
CA ARG A 77 -0.21 -1.48 10.22
C ARG A 77 0.46 -0.11 10.11
N SER A 78 -0.34 0.95 10.16
CA SER A 78 0.16 2.34 10.20
C SER A 78 0.76 2.74 11.55
N GLY A 79 0.45 2.00 12.61
CA GLY A 79 0.79 2.35 13.99
C GLY A 79 -0.19 3.30 14.67
N SER A 80 -1.29 3.70 14.02
CA SER A 80 -2.31 4.61 14.58
C SER A 80 -3.25 3.95 15.60
N GLY A 81 -3.15 2.63 15.81
CA GLY A 81 -3.99 1.87 16.75
C GLY A 81 -5.36 1.45 16.22
N LYS A 82 -5.85 2.03 15.12
CA LYS A 82 -7.12 1.66 14.45
C LYS A 82 -7.09 1.99 12.95
N THR A 83 -7.93 1.33 12.15
CA THR A 83 -7.96 1.47 10.68
C THR A 83 -8.34 2.89 10.22
N ASP A 84 -9.30 3.51 10.90
CA ASP A 84 -9.83 4.87 10.69
C ASP A 84 -9.11 5.91 11.60
N GLY A 85 -7.85 5.64 11.95
CA GLY A 85 -7.01 6.56 12.72
C GLY A 85 -6.48 7.71 11.87
N GLU A 86 -5.70 8.59 12.50
CA GLU A 86 -4.96 9.64 11.79
C GLU A 86 -4.09 9.02 10.69
N VAL A 87 -4.29 9.49 9.46
CA VAL A 87 -3.58 9.00 8.28
C VAL A 87 -2.15 9.54 8.30
N ASN A 88 -1.16 8.65 8.15
CA ASN A 88 0.25 9.00 8.32
C ASN A 88 1.16 8.50 7.19
N GLY A 89 0.58 8.04 6.08
CA GLY A 89 1.32 7.50 4.93
C GLY A 89 1.87 6.08 5.14
N LEU A 90 1.75 5.51 6.35
CA LEU A 90 2.25 4.19 6.71
C LEU A 90 1.14 3.15 6.69
N GLY A 91 1.54 1.88 6.73
CA GLY A 91 0.60 0.75 6.76
C GLY A 91 0.09 0.34 5.38
N ASN A 92 0.74 0.78 4.29
CA ASN A 92 0.37 0.43 2.91
C ASN A 92 1.19 -0.77 2.41
N LEU A 93 0.60 -1.62 1.55
CA LEU A 93 1.33 -2.60 0.74
C LEU A 93 1.63 -1.99 -0.63
N ILE A 94 2.91 -1.86 -0.96
CA ILE A 94 3.37 -1.23 -2.22
C ILE A 94 3.99 -2.30 -3.12
N ILE A 95 3.53 -2.38 -4.37
CA ILE A 95 4.06 -3.23 -5.43
C ILE A 95 4.61 -2.32 -6.54
N GLY A 96 5.92 -2.41 -6.79
CA GLY A 96 6.67 -1.44 -7.61
C GLY A 96 7.33 -0.36 -6.75
N TYR A 97 7.84 0.71 -7.38
CA TYR A 97 8.57 1.76 -6.66
C TYR A 97 7.69 2.93 -6.19
N ASN A 98 6.41 2.96 -6.57
CA ASN A 98 5.50 4.06 -6.26
C ASN A 98 6.16 5.40 -6.65
N GLU A 99 6.67 5.49 -7.87
CA GLU A 99 7.46 6.60 -8.38
C GLU A 99 6.66 7.91 -8.32
N SER A 100 7.33 9.05 -8.28
CA SER A 100 6.70 10.37 -8.33
C SER A 100 7.22 11.12 -9.55
N SER A 101 6.33 11.78 -10.29
CA SER A 101 6.65 12.60 -11.47
C SER A 101 7.27 13.97 -11.11
N GLY A 102 7.45 14.26 -9.80
CA GLY A 102 7.68 15.61 -9.32
C GLY A 102 6.36 16.39 -9.23
N GLU A 103 6.30 17.35 -8.31
CA GLU A 103 5.11 17.90 -7.65
C GLU A 103 4.60 17.07 -6.45
N SER A 104 4.05 17.76 -5.46
CA SER A 104 3.68 17.24 -4.13
C SER A 104 2.47 16.30 -4.21
N ILE A 105 2.68 15.06 -4.68
CA ILE A 105 1.67 14.01 -4.69
C ILE A 105 1.26 13.68 -3.24
N LYS A 106 -0.02 13.83 -2.92
CA LYS A 106 -0.54 13.58 -1.57
C LYS A 106 -0.62 12.08 -1.28
N ARG A 107 0.36 11.56 -0.54
CA ARG A 107 0.46 10.15 -0.11
C ARG A 107 0.36 10.02 1.41
N THR A 108 -0.63 10.70 1.98
CA THR A 108 -0.85 10.69 3.43
C THR A 108 -1.67 9.49 3.88
N GLY A 109 -2.27 8.75 2.95
CA GLY A 109 -3.17 7.64 3.24
C GLY A 109 -2.50 6.39 3.84
N SER A 110 -3.29 5.57 4.52
CA SER A 110 -2.83 4.38 5.24
C SER A 110 -3.66 3.14 4.86
N HIS A 111 -3.14 1.93 5.09
CA HIS A 111 -3.90 0.69 4.85
C HIS A 111 -4.33 0.47 3.38
N ASN A 112 -3.57 0.98 2.42
CA ASN A 112 -3.86 0.85 0.98
C ASN A 112 -3.02 -0.26 0.33
N LEU A 113 -3.55 -0.85 -0.74
CA LEU A 113 -2.77 -1.60 -1.73
C LEU A 113 -2.43 -0.67 -2.91
N VAL A 114 -1.15 -0.45 -3.16
CA VAL A 114 -0.64 0.51 -4.14
C VAL A 114 0.22 -0.21 -5.18
N ILE A 115 -0.16 -0.13 -6.46
CA ILE A 115 0.50 -0.86 -7.56
C ILE A 115 0.81 0.08 -8.73
N GLY A 116 2.07 0.48 -8.86
CA GLY A 116 2.53 1.36 -9.95
C GLY A 116 2.79 2.81 -9.52
N PRO A 117 3.14 3.68 -10.50
CA PRO A 117 3.67 5.01 -10.25
C PRO A 117 2.60 6.10 -10.07
N GLU A 118 3.04 7.19 -9.45
CA GLU A 118 2.40 8.52 -9.49
C GLU A 118 1.00 8.58 -8.85
N HIS A 119 0.66 7.60 -8.00
CA HIS A 119 -0.60 7.58 -7.29
C HIS A 119 -0.66 8.60 -6.14
N ALA A 120 -1.80 9.28 -6.02
CA ALA A 120 -2.19 10.03 -4.83
C ALA A 120 -3.21 9.22 -4.02
N TYR A 121 -3.03 9.16 -2.70
CA TYR A 121 -3.96 8.49 -1.79
C TYR A 121 -3.92 9.21 -0.44
N ALA A 122 -5.05 9.77 -0.06
CA ALA A 122 -5.14 10.67 1.10
C ALA A 122 -5.96 10.12 2.27
N SER A 123 -6.54 8.93 2.13
CA SER A 123 -7.42 8.29 3.11
C SER A 123 -6.97 6.86 3.41
N PHE A 124 -7.88 5.95 3.77
CA PHE A 124 -7.54 4.60 4.19
C PHE A 124 -8.35 3.48 3.56
N GLY A 125 -7.77 2.27 3.56
CA GLY A 125 -8.46 1.04 3.16
C GLY A 125 -8.76 0.97 1.66
N GLY A 126 -7.96 1.64 0.82
CA GLY A 126 -8.15 1.72 -0.61
C GLY A 126 -7.28 0.77 -1.44
N LEU A 127 -7.63 0.63 -2.70
CA LEU A 127 -6.84 -0.09 -3.71
C LEU A 127 -6.57 0.84 -4.88
N VAL A 128 -5.31 1.00 -5.25
CA VAL A 128 -4.92 1.83 -6.39
C VAL A 128 -3.89 1.10 -7.24
N ALA A 129 -4.18 0.98 -8.54
CA ALA A 129 -3.26 0.41 -9.51
C ALA A 129 -3.28 1.19 -10.83
N GLY A 130 -2.19 1.10 -11.60
CA GLY A 130 -2.04 1.77 -12.89
C GLY A 130 -1.06 2.93 -12.81
N ARG A 131 -1.44 4.13 -13.26
CA ARG A 131 -0.58 5.32 -13.24
C ARG A 131 -1.36 6.59 -12.93
N GLU A 132 -0.81 7.50 -12.13
CA GLU A 132 -1.40 8.84 -11.91
C GLU A 132 -2.85 8.82 -11.34
N ASN A 133 -3.26 7.74 -10.67
CA ASN A 133 -4.60 7.63 -10.09
C ASN A 133 -4.70 8.24 -8.67
N THR A 134 -5.87 8.75 -8.31
CA THR A 134 -6.13 9.43 -7.03
C THR A 134 -7.22 8.73 -6.20
N LEU A 135 -6.92 8.42 -4.94
CA LEU A 135 -7.89 8.01 -3.91
C LEU A 135 -8.09 9.12 -2.88
N GLY A 136 -9.30 9.66 -2.79
CA GLY A 136 -9.64 10.79 -1.92
C GLY A 136 -10.32 10.42 -0.60
N ALA A 137 -10.92 9.24 -0.50
CA ALA A 137 -11.85 8.89 0.58
C ALA A 137 -11.70 7.43 1.06
N PRO A 138 -12.29 7.09 2.23
CA PRO A 138 -12.23 5.74 2.77
C PRO A 138 -12.79 4.70 1.82
N HIS A 139 -12.12 3.55 1.74
CA HIS A 139 -12.58 2.39 0.97
C HIS A 139 -12.72 2.62 -0.55
N ALA A 140 -12.19 3.73 -1.06
CA ALA A 140 -12.19 4.02 -2.48
C ALA A 140 -11.26 3.07 -3.25
N SER A 141 -11.60 2.78 -4.50
CA SER A 141 -10.79 1.89 -5.35
C SER A 141 -10.62 2.42 -6.77
N VAL A 142 -9.41 2.27 -7.29
CA VAL A 142 -9.09 2.43 -8.71
C VAL A 142 -8.27 1.20 -9.14
N THR A 143 -8.88 0.26 -9.85
CA THR A 143 -8.23 -1.04 -10.13
C THR A 143 -7.26 -1.03 -11.30
N ALA A 144 -7.30 -0.02 -12.18
CA ALA A 144 -6.38 0.13 -13.31
C ALA A 144 -6.47 1.54 -13.93
N GLY A 145 -5.71 1.74 -15.02
CA GLY A 145 -5.86 2.90 -15.89
C GLY A 145 -5.00 4.09 -15.51
N ARG A 146 -5.32 5.26 -16.08
CA ARG A 146 -4.52 6.48 -15.92
C ARG A 146 -5.36 7.71 -15.61
N LEU A 147 -4.93 8.51 -14.62
CA LEU A 147 -5.58 9.78 -14.23
C LEU A 147 -7.03 9.61 -13.76
N ASN A 148 -7.35 8.46 -13.15
CA ASN A 148 -8.67 8.23 -12.58
C ASN A 148 -8.72 8.73 -11.13
N THR A 149 -9.87 9.25 -10.70
CA THR A 149 -10.10 9.77 -9.35
C THR A 149 -11.31 9.09 -8.72
N ALA A 150 -11.12 8.46 -7.56
CA ALA A 150 -12.20 7.98 -6.70
C ALA A 150 -12.12 8.72 -5.35
N SER A 151 -13.05 9.65 -5.11
CA SER A 151 -12.98 10.58 -3.97
C SER A 151 -14.20 10.57 -3.05
N GLY A 152 -15.21 9.74 -3.31
CA GLY A 152 -16.29 9.46 -2.37
C GLY A 152 -16.05 8.19 -1.55
N ILE A 153 -16.75 8.03 -0.43
CA ILE A 153 -16.65 6.84 0.43
C ILE A 153 -17.10 5.62 -0.39
N GLY A 154 -16.24 4.60 -0.47
CA GLY A 154 -16.52 3.39 -1.26
C GLY A 154 -16.66 3.63 -2.77
N ALA A 155 -16.26 4.81 -3.28
CA ALA A 155 -16.30 5.09 -4.70
C ALA A 155 -15.33 4.18 -5.48
N SER A 156 -15.70 3.81 -6.70
CA SER A 156 -14.92 2.87 -7.51
C SER A 156 -14.74 3.33 -8.95
N VAL A 157 -13.52 3.18 -9.46
CA VAL A 157 -13.24 3.28 -10.89
C VAL A 157 -12.50 2.02 -11.34
N SER A 158 -13.12 1.18 -12.17
CA SER A 158 -12.47 -0.09 -12.54
C SER A 158 -11.31 0.09 -13.53
N GLY A 159 -11.27 1.18 -14.29
CA GLY A 159 -10.17 1.45 -15.21
C GLY A 159 -10.44 2.61 -16.16
N GLY A 160 -9.78 2.59 -17.32
CA GLY A 160 -9.90 3.64 -18.32
C GLY A 160 -9.00 4.83 -18.04
N SER A 161 -9.39 6.02 -18.53
CA SER A 161 -8.59 7.23 -18.33
C SER A 161 -9.41 8.48 -18.05
N VAL A 162 -8.95 9.29 -17.09
CA VAL A 162 -9.58 10.57 -16.73
C VAL A 162 -11.02 10.39 -16.21
N ASN A 163 -11.32 9.25 -15.58
CA ASN A 163 -12.64 9.02 -14.98
C ASN A 163 -12.68 9.52 -13.54
N THR A 164 -13.82 10.08 -13.12
CA THR A 164 -14.02 10.64 -11.78
C THR A 164 -15.28 10.09 -11.13
N ALA A 165 -15.15 9.44 -9.98
CA ALA A 165 -16.25 9.04 -9.10
C ALA A 165 -16.12 9.82 -7.78
N SER A 166 -16.90 10.90 -7.63
CA SER A 166 -16.65 11.90 -6.59
C SER A 166 -17.54 11.81 -5.36
N ASN A 167 -18.68 11.12 -5.45
CA ASN A 167 -19.64 10.99 -4.35
C ASN A 167 -19.64 9.57 -3.79
N ASP A 168 -20.29 9.38 -2.63
CA ASP A 168 -20.32 8.10 -1.93
C ASP A 168 -20.97 7.02 -2.81
N PHE A 169 -20.30 5.87 -2.86
CA PHE A 169 -20.70 4.72 -3.67
C PHE A 169 -20.86 5.01 -5.18
N ALA A 170 -20.32 6.12 -5.66
CA ALA A 170 -20.24 6.41 -7.09
C ALA A 170 -19.36 5.38 -7.80
N SER A 171 -19.77 4.91 -8.99
CA SER A 171 -19.03 3.89 -9.73
C SER A 171 -18.85 4.22 -11.21
N VAL A 172 -17.62 4.09 -11.69
CA VAL A 172 -17.29 4.11 -13.12
C VAL A 172 -16.63 2.79 -13.52
N SER A 173 -17.26 1.99 -14.38
CA SER A 173 -16.66 0.70 -14.78
C SER A 173 -15.53 0.85 -15.81
N GLY A 174 -15.41 1.99 -16.49
CA GLY A 174 -14.30 2.25 -17.41
C GLY A 174 -14.57 3.40 -18.39
N GLY A 175 -13.87 3.40 -19.53
CA GLY A 175 -14.02 4.42 -20.57
C GLY A 175 -13.09 5.61 -20.37
N LYS A 176 -13.46 6.76 -20.96
CA LYS A 176 -12.65 7.97 -20.94
C LYS A 176 -13.46 9.19 -20.50
N SER A 177 -12.93 9.97 -19.57
CA SER A 177 -13.54 11.25 -19.18
C SER A 177 -14.97 11.14 -18.64
N ASN A 178 -15.34 10.02 -18.02
CA ASN A 178 -16.65 9.86 -17.40
C ASN A 178 -16.65 10.44 -15.98
N GLU A 179 -17.78 11.02 -15.56
CA GLU A 179 -17.91 11.72 -14.28
C GLU A 179 -19.18 11.31 -13.53
N VAL A 180 -19.05 10.86 -12.29
CA VAL A 180 -20.17 10.46 -11.43
C VAL A 180 -20.15 11.30 -10.16
N LYS A 181 -21.18 12.13 -10.00
CA LYS A 181 -21.36 13.07 -8.87
C LYS A 181 -22.55 12.74 -7.97
N GLY A 182 -23.46 11.88 -8.40
CA GLY A 182 -24.60 11.46 -7.59
C GLY A 182 -24.23 10.37 -6.57
N LEU A 183 -24.90 10.36 -5.42
CA LEU A 183 -24.83 9.27 -4.45
C LEU A 183 -25.36 7.99 -5.10
N ASN A 184 -24.63 6.87 -4.96
CA ASN A 184 -24.98 5.59 -5.59
C ASN A 184 -25.20 5.66 -7.12
N ALA A 185 -24.72 6.71 -7.79
CA ALA A 185 -24.85 6.84 -9.23
C ALA A 185 -23.77 6.01 -9.95
N SER A 186 -23.98 5.74 -11.24
CA SER A 186 -23.01 4.95 -12.01
C SER A 186 -22.91 5.33 -13.48
N VAL A 187 -21.71 5.14 -14.03
CA VAL A 187 -21.44 5.16 -15.47
C VAL A 187 -20.74 3.84 -15.84
N SER A 188 -21.35 3.01 -16.69
CA SER A 188 -20.75 1.71 -17.03
C SER A 188 -19.61 1.83 -18.06
N GLY A 189 -19.51 2.96 -18.80
CA GLY A 189 -18.41 3.19 -19.73
C GLY A 189 -18.69 4.31 -20.72
N GLY A 190 -18.00 4.27 -21.87
CA GLY A 190 -18.13 5.28 -22.92
C GLY A 190 -17.17 6.46 -22.76
N THR A 191 -17.50 7.58 -23.42
CA THR A 191 -16.68 8.80 -23.42
C THR A 191 -17.49 10.00 -22.93
N SER A 192 -16.95 10.79 -22.01
CA SER A 192 -17.55 12.05 -21.56
C SER A 192 -18.99 11.93 -21.02
N ASN A 193 -19.33 10.82 -20.39
CA ASN A 193 -20.65 10.64 -19.80
C ASN A 193 -20.69 11.16 -18.36
N THR A 194 -21.82 11.71 -17.95
CA THR A 194 -22.03 12.30 -16.62
C THR A 194 -23.25 11.72 -15.92
N ALA A 195 -23.10 11.23 -14.69
CA ALA A 195 -24.22 10.86 -13.81
C ALA A 195 -24.22 11.76 -12.57
N GLN A 196 -25.08 12.77 -12.55
CA GLN A 196 -25.14 13.83 -11.54
C GLN A 196 -26.22 13.62 -10.48
N GLY A 197 -27.37 13.06 -10.85
CA GLY A 197 -28.44 12.80 -9.89
C GLY A 197 -28.11 11.61 -8.99
N ASP A 198 -28.60 11.63 -7.75
CA ASP A 198 -28.51 10.47 -6.87
C ASP A 198 -29.25 9.27 -7.51
N PHE A 199 -28.65 8.08 -7.43
CA PHE A 199 -29.11 6.87 -8.09
C PHE A 199 -29.21 6.95 -9.62
N ALA A 200 -28.62 7.98 -10.24
CA ALA A 200 -28.64 8.11 -11.69
C ALA A 200 -27.69 7.13 -12.38
N GLY A 201 -28.01 6.78 -13.64
CA GLY A 201 -27.23 5.81 -14.40
C GLY A 201 -27.00 6.23 -15.85
N VAL A 202 -25.77 6.08 -16.33
CA VAL A 202 -25.46 6.12 -17.76
C VAL A 202 -24.78 4.81 -18.16
N THR A 203 -25.42 4.03 -19.02
CA THR A 203 -24.85 2.73 -19.43
C THR A 203 -23.65 2.89 -20.37
N GLY A 204 -23.60 3.93 -21.20
CA GLY A 204 -22.48 4.17 -22.09
C GLY A 204 -22.75 5.25 -23.13
N GLY A 205 -22.07 5.18 -24.28
CA GLY A 205 -22.18 6.17 -25.35
C GLY A 205 -21.22 7.35 -25.21
N SER A 206 -21.55 8.47 -25.84
CA SER A 206 -20.73 9.69 -25.84
C SER A 206 -21.53 10.91 -25.37
N ASP A 207 -21.00 11.68 -24.44
CA ASP A 207 -21.58 12.98 -24.04
C ASP A 207 -23.03 12.87 -23.50
N ASN A 208 -23.35 11.77 -22.81
CA ASN A 208 -24.66 11.59 -22.19
C ASN A 208 -24.67 12.07 -20.73
N ALA A 209 -25.79 12.65 -20.28
CA ALA A 209 -25.95 13.18 -18.94
C ALA A 209 -27.24 12.70 -18.25
N ALA A 210 -27.11 12.06 -17.09
CA ALA A 210 -28.23 11.72 -16.21
C ALA A 210 -28.19 12.62 -14.97
N ASN A 211 -28.96 13.70 -14.97
CA ASN A 211 -28.90 14.80 -14.00
C ASN A 211 -30.00 14.77 -12.93
N GLY A 212 -31.15 14.15 -13.23
CA GLY A 212 -32.26 14.04 -12.28
C GLY A 212 -32.07 12.90 -11.27
N PHE A 213 -32.75 12.99 -10.12
CA PHE A 213 -32.80 11.89 -9.15
C PHE A 213 -33.33 10.62 -9.82
N ALA A 214 -32.62 9.50 -9.66
CA ALA A 214 -32.93 8.21 -10.28
C ALA A 214 -33.17 8.28 -11.81
N SER A 215 -32.53 9.24 -12.49
CA SER A 215 -32.61 9.37 -13.95
C SER A 215 -31.69 8.38 -14.67
N SER A 216 -32.02 8.03 -15.91
CA SER A 216 -31.22 7.06 -16.68
C SER A 216 -31.02 7.47 -18.13
N VAL A 217 -29.83 7.18 -18.65
CA VAL A 217 -29.53 7.23 -20.09
C VAL A 217 -28.89 5.90 -20.51
N SER A 218 -29.59 5.12 -21.34
CA SER A 218 -29.10 3.80 -21.77
C SER A 218 -27.96 3.86 -22.78
N GLY A 219 -27.71 5.01 -23.42
CA GLY A 219 -26.61 5.20 -24.35
C GLY A 219 -26.90 6.25 -25.41
N GLY A 220 -26.22 6.14 -26.56
CA GLY A 220 -26.33 7.10 -27.67
C GLY A 220 -25.33 8.25 -27.56
N SER A 221 -25.67 9.40 -28.16
CA SER A 221 -24.79 10.57 -28.19
C SER A 221 -25.51 11.86 -27.82
N GLY A 222 -25.02 12.57 -26.82
CA GLY A 222 -25.54 13.89 -26.44
C GLY A 222 -26.92 13.86 -25.78
N ASN A 223 -27.31 12.74 -25.15
CA ASN A 223 -28.63 12.61 -24.52
C ASN A 223 -28.60 13.09 -23.07
N VAL A 224 -29.68 13.73 -22.63
CA VAL A 224 -29.79 14.34 -21.30
C VAL A 224 -31.12 13.97 -20.63
N ALA A 225 -31.04 13.41 -19.43
CA ALA A 225 -32.18 13.13 -18.55
C ALA A 225 -32.09 14.01 -17.30
N THR A 226 -32.83 15.12 -17.27
CA THR A 226 -32.78 16.10 -16.16
C THR A 226 -33.97 15.98 -15.20
N GLY A 227 -35.10 15.44 -15.65
CA GLY A 227 -36.24 15.19 -14.76
C GLY A 227 -35.95 14.07 -13.75
N ASN A 228 -36.51 14.17 -12.56
CA ASN A 228 -36.49 13.05 -11.61
C ASN A 228 -37.22 11.85 -12.23
N TYR A 229 -36.64 10.66 -12.10
CA TYR A 229 -37.09 9.42 -12.72
C TYR A 229 -37.19 9.47 -14.25
N ALA A 230 -36.59 10.48 -14.90
CA ALA A 230 -36.59 10.58 -16.35
C ALA A 230 -35.68 9.53 -16.98
N SER A 231 -36.05 9.07 -18.17
CA SER A 231 -35.28 8.05 -18.90
C SER A 231 -35.10 8.41 -20.38
N VAL A 232 -33.89 8.22 -20.88
CA VAL A 232 -33.58 8.24 -22.31
C VAL A 232 -33.08 6.86 -22.74
N SER A 233 -33.82 6.18 -23.62
CA SER A 233 -33.45 4.84 -24.08
C SER A 233 -32.32 4.81 -25.12
N GLY A 234 -31.95 5.96 -25.68
CA GLY A 234 -30.88 6.11 -26.66
C GLY A 234 -31.18 7.16 -27.73
N GLY A 235 -30.40 7.14 -28.81
CA GLY A 235 -30.48 8.09 -29.94
C GLY A 235 -29.47 9.22 -29.85
N LYS A 236 -29.70 10.30 -30.61
CA LYS A 236 -28.82 11.48 -30.62
C LYS A 236 -29.57 12.73 -30.14
N ARG A 237 -29.01 13.46 -29.17
CA ARG A 237 -29.52 14.75 -28.67
C ARG A 237 -30.98 14.71 -28.22
N ARG A 238 -31.30 13.82 -27.29
CA ARG A 238 -32.62 13.75 -26.65
C ARG A 238 -32.60 14.41 -25.28
N ASP A 239 -33.65 15.17 -24.96
CA ASP A 239 -33.83 15.85 -23.68
C ASP A 239 -35.12 15.37 -22.98
N ALA A 240 -34.94 14.69 -21.84
CA ALA A 240 -36.02 14.28 -20.94
C ALA A 240 -35.99 15.16 -19.67
N THR A 241 -36.74 16.26 -19.67
CA THR A 241 -36.64 17.32 -18.65
C THR A 241 -37.72 17.29 -17.57
N ALA A 242 -38.85 16.62 -17.81
CA ALA A 242 -39.96 16.56 -16.86
C ALA A 242 -39.85 15.33 -15.93
N HIS A 243 -40.47 15.42 -14.75
CA HIS A 243 -40.62 14.29 -13.83
C HIS A 243 -41.28 13.09 -14.53
N ASP A 244 -40.76 11.88 -14.32
CA ASP A 244 -41.20 10.62 -14.97
C ASP A 244 -41.20 10.63 -16.50
N SER A 245 -40.48 11.58 -17.15
CA SER A 245 -40.53 11.69 -18.61
C SER A 245 -39.64 10.67 -19.30
N TRP A 246 -40.10 10.20 -20.47
CA TRP A 246 -39.34 9.31 -21.33
C TRP A 246 -39.09 9.92 -22.72
N ARG A 247 -37.90 9.65 -23.25
CA ARG A 247 -37.50 9.94 -24.64
C ARG A 247 -36.77 8.73 -25.24
N GLY A 248 -36.91 8.55 -26.54
CA GLY A 248 -36.18 7.55 -27.30
C GLY A 248 -35.65 8.07 -28.63
N GLY A 249 -34.75 7.29 -29.23
CA GLY A 249 -34.38 7.44 -30.64
C GLY A 249 -35.57 7.17 -31.55
N ASN A 250 -35.48 7.63 -32.80
CA ASN A 250 -36.42 7.24 -33.85
C ASN A 250 -35.90 5.96 -34.55
N LEU A 251 -36.79 5.22 -35.21
CA LEU A 251 -36.43 3.99 -35.96
C LEU A 251 -35.48 4.28 -37.15
N LEU A 252 -35.26 5.55 -37.49
CA LEU A 252 -34.64 6.01 -38.74
C LEU A 252 -33.36 6.84 -38.57
N GLU A 253 -32.84 7.04 -37.35
CA GLU A 253 -31.55 7.72 -37.17
C GLU A 253 -30.41 6.80 -37.65
N THR A 254 -29.82 7.14 -38.80
CA THR A 254 -28.59 6.51 -39.29
C THR A 254 -27.43 6.92 -38.39
N ASN A 255 -26.72 5.92 -37.86
CA ASN A 255 -25.52 6.05 -37.04
C ASN A 255 -24.48 7.02 -37.60
#